data_AF-A0AAX1N7W1-F1
#
_entry.id   AF-A0AAX1N7W1-F1
#
_cell.length_a   1.000
_cell.length_b   1.000
_cell.length_c   1.000
_cell.angle_alpha   90.00
_cell.angle_beta   90.00
_cell.angle_gamma   90.00
#
_symmetry.space_group_name_H-M   'P 1'
#
loop_
_entity.id
_entity.type
_entity.pdbx_description
1 polymer ?
#
loop_
_entity_poly.entity_id
_entity_poly.type
_entity_poly.pdbx_seq_one_letter_code
_entity_poly.pdbx_strand_id
1 'polypeptide(L)'
;MSNEAIDILNNAELRRTASRVSILDIFMNSKVALSENILENQLEGICDRATIYRTLKTFINKGILHRVIDENNIVKFAMCNTNHCSEHDHSHDHVHFKCQECGDTECMDDLPIQSVTLPNGYKAKETNYLILGVCKDCNKD
;
A
#
# COMPACT_ATOMS: atom_id res chain seq x y z
N MET A 1 -20.34 -5.61 8.06
CA MET A 1 -19.51 -5.98 6.90
C MET A 1 -19.66 -4.88 5.88
N SER A 2 -18.58 -4.25 5.43
CA SER A 2 -18.68 -3.22 4.40
C SER A 2 -19.08 -3.87 3.07
N ASN A 3 -20.03 -3.25 2.36
CA ASN A 3 -20.42 -3.75 1.03
C ASN A 3 -19.28 -3.57 0.02
N GLU A 4 -18.48 -2.53 0.19
CA GLU A 4 -17.39 -2.17 -0.71
C GLU A 4 -16.19 -3.14 -0.64
N ALA A 5 -15.77 -3.59 0.55
CA ALA A 5 -14.72 -4.63 0.64
C ALA A 5 -15.18 -5.95 0.01
N ILE A 6 -16.47 -6.28 0.12
CA ILE A 6 -17.04 -7.46 -0.54
C ILE A 6 -16.96 -7.31 -2.06
N ASP A 7 -17.27 -6.14 -2.60
CA ASP A 7 -17.22 -5.87 -4.04
C ASP A 7 -15.78 -5.95 -4.58
N ILE A 8 -14.81 -5.37 -3.89
CA ILE A 8 -13.38 -5.50 -4.22
C ILE A 8 -12.97 -6.98 -4.29
N LEU A 9 -13.35 -7.78 -3.29
CA LEU A 9 -13.04 -9.20 -3.27
C LEU A 9 -13.71 -9.97 -4.41
N ASN A 10 -14.96 -9.65 -4.74
CA ASN A 10 -15.66 -10.29 -5.85
C ASN A 10 -14.99 -9.95 -7.19
N ASN A 11 -14.68 -8.68 -7.41
CA ASN A 11 -14.02 -8.20 -8.63
C ASN A 11 -12.62 -8.81 -8.83
N ALA A 12 -11.91 -9.10 -7.73
CA ALA A 12 -10.63 -9.78 -7.75
C ALA A 12 -10.72 -11.32 -7.72
N GLU A 13 -11.94 -11.88 -7.83
CA GLU A 13 -12.23 -13.32 -7.76
C GLU A 13 -11.72 -14.00 -6.48
N LEU A 14 -11.71 -13.26 -5.36
CA LEU A 14 -11.25 -13.72 -4.06
C LEU A 14 -12.41 -14.15 -3.17
N ARG A 15 -12.28 -15.32 -2.54
CA ARG A 15 -13.20 -15.75 -1.47
C ARG A 15 -13.32 -14.69 -0.37
N ARG A 16 -14.58 -14.40 0.00
CA ARG A 16 -15.00 -13.49 1.08
C ARG A 16 -14.84 -14.13 2.46
N THR A 17 -13.61 -14.20 2.96
CA THR A 17 -13.35 -14.64 4.34
C THR A 17 -13.43 -13.45 5.30
N ALA A 18 -13.76 -13.71 6.57
CA ALA A 18 -13.77 -12.66 7.60
C ALA A 18 -12.44 -11.91 7.65
N SER A 19 -11.32 -12.64 7.64
CA SER A 19 -9.97 -12.05 7.66
C SER A 19 -9.71 -11.12 6.47
N ARG A 20 -10.11 -11.51 5.25
CA ARG A 20 -9.92 -10.67 4.05
C ARG A 20 -10.75 -9.40 4.09
N VAL A 21 -11.99 -9.50 4.56
CA VAL A 21 -12.87 -8.34 4.74
C VAL A 21 -12.30 -7.41 5.80
N SER A 22 -11.88 -7.93 6.97
CA SER A 22 -11.29 -7.12 8.04
C SER A 22 -9.99 -6.43 7.60
N ILE A 23 -9.12 -7.12 6.86
CA ILE A 23 -7.88 -6.52 6.36
C ILE A 23 -8.20 -5.40 5.35
N LEU A 24 -9.14 -5.61 4.42
CA LEU A 24 -9.53 -4.55 3.48
C LEU A 24 -10.15 -3.36 4.18
N ASP A 25 -11.06 -3.60 5.13
CA ASP A 25 -11.71 -2.54 5.90
C ASP A 25 -10.66 -1.66 6.61
N ILE A 26 -9.60 -2.25 7.16
CA ILE A 26 -8.50 -1.49 7.76
C ILE A 26 -7.82 -0.57 6.73
N PHE A 27 -7.47 -1.11 5.56
CA PHE A 27 -6.78 -0.32 4.53
C PHE A 27 -7.67 0.77 3.92
N MET A 28 -8.94 0.48 3.67
CA MET A 28 -9.89 1.44 3.10
C MET A 28 -10.16 2.63 4.04
N ASN A 29 -10.05 2.41 5.36
CA ASN A 29 -10.21 3.47 6.35
C ASN A 29 -8.89 4.15 6.73
N SER A 30 -7.76 3.69 6.19
CA SER A 30 -6.45 4.29 6.45
C SER A 30 -6.10 5.34 5.40
N LYS A 31 -5.61 6.50 5.86
CA LYS A 31 -5.03 7.54 4.99
C LYS A 31 -3.52 7.39 4.80
N VAL A 32 -2.90 6.47 5.53
CA VAL A 32 -1.45 6.26 5.56
C VAL A 32 -1.14 4.80 5.26
N ALA A 33 0.06 4.54 4.73
CA ALA A 33 0.55 3.19 4.54
C ALA A 33 0.79 2.52 5.90
N LEU A 34 0.31 1.29 6.04
CA LEU A 34 0.35 0.53 7.29
C LEU A 34 1.46 -0.49 7.25
N SER A 35 2.21 -0.60 8.34
CA SER A 35 3.15 -1.71 8.51
C SER A 35 2.42 -2.97 8.95
N GLU A 36 3.06 -4.10 8.76
CA GLU A 36 2.54 -5.36 9.26
C GLU A 36 2.32 -5.37 10.77
N ASN A 37 3.22 -4.79 11.55
CA ASN A 37 3.07 -4.73 13.02
C ASN A 37 1.77 -4.02 13.42
N ILE A 38 1.37 -2.98 12.68
CA ILE A 38 0.09 -2.29 12.93
C ILE A 38 -1.08 -3.23 12.65
N LEU A 39 -1.03 -3.99 11.54
CA LEU A 39 -2.07 -4.95 11.18
C LEU A 39 -2.17 -6.09 12.19
N GLU A 40 -1.04 -6.64 12.63
CA GLU A 40 -1.01 -7.70 13.66
C GLU A 40 -1.70 -7.24 14.94
N ASN A 41 -1.42 -6.01 15.40
CA ASN A 41 -2.06 -5.44 16.58
C ASN A 41 -3.57 -5.19 16.37
N GLN A 42 -3.97 -4.68 15.20
CA GLN A 42 -5.38 -4.38 14.91
C GLN A 42 -6.23 -5.64 14.65
N LEU A 43 -5.61 -6.74 14.25
CA LEU A 43 -6.26 -8.01 13.91
C LEU A 43 -6.05 -9.09 14.97
N GLU A 44 -5.53 -8.72 16.14
CA GLU A 44 -5.34 -9.63 17.27
C GLU A 44 -6.68 -10.31 17.63
N GLY A 45 -6.66 -11.63 17.75
CA GLY A 45 -7.86 -12.44 18.01
C GLY A 45 -8.80 -12.64 16.81
N ILE A 46 -8.58 -11.96 15.67
CA ILE A 46 -9.37 -12.13 14.44
C ILE A 46 -8.71 -13.17 13.51
N CYS A 47 -7.40 -13.06 13.29
CA CYS A 47 -6.64 -14.02 12.49
C CYS A 47 -5.17 -14.08 12.88
N ASP A 48 -4.52 -15.20 12.57
CA ASP A 48 -3.10 -15.37 12.85
C ASP A 48 -2.21 -14.57 11.87
N ARG A 49 -0.98 -14.31 12.31
CA ARG A 49 0.06 -13.64 11.52
C ARG A 49 0.26 -14.28 10.14
N ALA A 50 0.22 -15.61 10.05
CA ALA A 50 0.37 -16.32 8.78
C ALA A 50 -0.77 -16.01 7.79
N THR A 51 -1.98 -15.80 8.28
CA THR A 51 -3.15 -15.42 7.48
C THR A 51 -3.06 -13.98 7.02
N ILE A 52 -2.56 -13.07 7.86
CA ILE A 52 -2.27 -11.68 7.48
C ILE A 52 -1.29 -11.68 6.31
N TYR A 53 -0.12 -12.32 6.46
CA TYR A 53 0.89 -12.42 5.40
C TYR A 53 0.36 -12.95 4.07
N ARG A 54 -0.33 -14.10 4.11
CA ARG A 54 -0.89 -14.72 2.89
C ARG A 54 -1.92 -13.82 2.23
N THR A 55 -2.70 -13.09 3.03
CA THR A 55 -3.72 -12.17 2.51
C THR A 55 -3.07 -10.95 1.87
N LEU A 56 -2.12 -10.31 2.55
CA LEU A 56 -1.36 -9.18 2.00
C LEU A 56 -0.69 -9.55 0.67
N LYS A 57 0.00 -10.70 0.62
CA LYS A 57 0.62 -11.19 -0.61
C LYS A 57 -0.39 -11.40 -1.73
N THR A 58 -1.56 -11.96 -1.40
CA THR A 58 -2.65 -12.16 -2.37
C THR A 58 -3.17 -10.83 -2.90
N PHE A 59 -3.38 -9.85 -2.02
CA PHE A 59 -3.88 -8.52 -2.39
C PHE A 59 -2.89 -7.75 -3.25
N ILE A 60 -1.59 -7.86 -2.98
CA ILE A 60 -0.54 -7.30 -3.84
C ILE A 60 -0.59 -7.92 -5.23
N ASN A 61 -0.61 -9.25 -5.30
CA ASN A 61 -0.67 -9.96 -6.58
C ASN A 61 -1.94 -9.64 -7.39
N LYS A 62 -3.03 -9.27 -6.72
CA LYS A 62 -4.30 -8.86 -7.34
C LYS A 62 -4.39 -7.35 -7.60
N GLY A 63 -3.33 -6.58 -7.33
CA GLY A 63 -3.32 -5.13 -7.53
C GLY A 63 -4.22 -4.35 -6.58
N ILE A 64 -4.71 -4.97 -5.50
CA ILE A 64 -5.56 -4.32 -4.51
C ILE A 64 -4.74 -3.46 -3.55
N LEU A 65 -3.54 -3.95 -3.18
CA LEU A 65 -2.57 -3.25 -2.36
C LEU A 65 -1.26 -3.09 -3.12
N HIS A 66 -0.47 -2.07 -2.78
CA HIS A 66 0.93 -1.96 -3.19
C HIS A 66 1.85 -1.91 -1.97
N ARG A 67 3.15 -2.12 -2.20
CA ARG A 67 4.20 -2.03 -1.18
C ARG A 67 4.84 -0.66 -1.22
N VAL A 68 5.10 -0.11 -0.04
CA VAL A 68 5.88 1.10 0.17
C VAL A 68 7.11 0.73 1.00
N ILE A 69 8.30 1.04 0.49
CA ILE A 69 9.56 0.81 1.21
C ILE A 69 10.08 2.17 1.66
N ASP A 70 10.21 2.33 2.97
CA ASP A 70 10.77 3.53 3.57
C ASP A 70 12.31 3.51 3.61
N GLU A 71 12.91 4.60 4.09
CA GLU A 71 14.36 4.78 4.19
C GLU A 71 15.05 3.75 5.09
N ASN A 72 14.31 3.09 5.98
CA ASN A 72 14.81 2.06 6.88
C ASN A 72 14.56 0.64 6.37
N ASN A 73 14.13 0.48 5.10
CA ASN A 73 13.69 -0.77 4.50
C ASN A 73 12.47 -1.42 5.19
N ILE A 74 11.69 -0.64 5.95
CA ILE A 74 10.45 -1.12 6.52
C ILE A 74 9.41 -1.16 5.41
N VAL A 75 8.79 -2.34 5.25
CA VAL A 75 7.71 -2.54 4.29
C VAL A 75 6.40 -2.10 4.92
N LYS A 76 5.75 -1.15 4.27
CA LYS A 76 4.38 -0.75 4.53
C LYS A 76 3.51 -1.08 3.32
N PHE A 77 2.21 -1.07 3.51
CA PHE A 77 1.21 -1.41 2.50
C PHE A 77 0.14 -0.33 2.45
N ALA A 78 -0.39 -0.04 1.27
CA ALA A 78 -1.48 0.91 1.09
C ALA A 78 -2.44 0.41 0.00
N MET A 79 -3.68 0.91 0.01
CA MET A 79 -4.63 0.68 -1.09
C MET A 79 -4.03 1.17 -2.38
N CYS A 80 -4.13 0.38 -3.45
CA CYS A 80 -3.87 0.92 -4.77
C CYS A 80 -5.12 1.64 -5.29
N ASN A 81 -4.93 2.83 -5.86
CA ASN A 81 -6.00 3.49 -6.59
C ASN A 81 -6.18 2.80 -7.95
N THR A 82 -7.44 2.63 -8.37
CA THR A 82 -7.86 1.87 -9.56
C THR A 82 -7.25 2.37 -10.88
N ASN A 83 -6.65 3.56 -10.89
CA ASN A 83 -6.01 4.14 -12.06
C ASN A 83 -4.54 3.71 -12.25
N HIS A 84 -3.91 3.05 -11.27
CA HIS A 84 -2.45 2.86 -11.25
C HIS A 84 -1.98 1.42 -10.97
N CYS A 85 -2.88 0.47 -10.68
CA CYS A 85 -2.51 -0.95 -10.55
C CYS A 85 -3.48 -1.86 -11.28
N SER A 86 -2.96 -2.69 -12.17
CA SER A 86 -3.63 -3.88 -12.69
C SER A 86 -2.81 -5.13 -12.40
N GLU A 87 -3.40 -6.32 -12.51
CA GLU A 87 -2.73 -7.63 -12.33
C GLU A 87 -1.51 -7.83 -13.26
N HIS A 88 -1.36 -6.99 -14.30
CA HIS A 88 -0.30 -7.09 -15.31
C HIS A 88 0.54 -5.82 -15.48
N ASP A 89 0.13 -4.70 -14.89
CA ASP A 89 0.84 -3.43 -14.91
C ASP A 89 0.74 -2.78 -13.53
N HIS A 90 1.80 -2.99 -12.75
CA HIS A 90 2.02 -2.36 -11.45
C HIS A 90 2.97 -1.18 -11.63
N SER A 91 2.58 -0.22 -12.46
CA SER A 91 3.29 1.05 -12.57
C SER A 91 3.01 1.87 -11.31
N HIS A 92 3.73 1.53 -10.22
CA HIS A 92 3.79 2.29 -8.97
C HIS A 92 4.59 3.60 -9.16
N ASP A 93 4.33 4.31 -10.25
CA ASP A 93 4.97 5.57 -10.59
C ASP A 93 4.22 6.72 -9.91
N HIS A 94 3.99 6.60 -8.59
CA HIS A 94 3.53 7.69 -7.74
C HIS A 94 4.54 7.96 -6.63
N VAL A 95 4.43 9.15 -6.05
CA VAL A 95 5.38 9.60 -5.03
C VAL A 95 4.90 9.14 -3.66
N HIS A 96 5.79 8.53 -2.88
CA HIS A 96 5.56 8.29 -1.45
C HIS A 96 6.16 9.45 -0.65
N PHE A 97 5.38 10.06 0.23
CA PHE A 97 5.86 11.06 1.17
C PHE A 97 5.93 10.48 2.57
N LYS A 98 7.10 10.53 3.21
CA LYS A 98 7.25 10.13 4.60
C LYS A 98 7.58 11.32 5.50
N CYS A 99 6.72 11.51 6.51
CA CYS A 99 6.94 12.49 7.55
C CYS A 99 8.04 12.03 8.50
N GLN A 100 9.06 12.86 8.71
CA GLN A 100 10.15 12.59 9.64
C GLN A 100 9.78 12.90 11.10
N GLU A 101 8.65 13.58 11.35
CA GLU A 101 8.19 13.90 12.70
C GLU A 101 7.23 12.85 13.25
N CYS A 102 6.15 12.52 12.52
CA CYS A 102 5.18 11.50 12.96
C CYS A 102 5.48 10.08 12.43
N GLY A 103 6.34 9.94 11.41
CA GLY A 103 6.67 8.65 10.81
C GLY A 103 5.65 8.10 9.81
N ASP A 104 4.55 8.81 9.58
CA ASP A 104 3.51 8.43 8.62
C ASP A 104 4.01 8.47 7.18
N THR A 105 3.38 7.65 6.34
CA THR A 105 3.71 7.55 4.92
C THR A 105 2.45 7.68 4.10
N GLU A 106 2.37 8.71 3.27
CA GLU A 106 1.23 9.04 2.41
C GLU A 106 1.59 8.76 0.94
N CYS A 107 0.64 8.24 0.18
CA CYS A 107 0.76 8.12 -1.28
C CYS A 107 0.27 9.43 -1.93
N MET A 108 1.09 10.00 -2.80
CA MET A 108 0.82 11.23 -3.53
C MET A 108 0.50 10.89 -4.99
N ASP A 109 -0.73 10.43 -5.22
CA ASP A 109 -1.16 9.82 -6.49
C ASP A 109 -1.25 10.83 -7.65
N ASP A 110 -1.49 12.11 -7.34
CA ASP A 110 -1.72 13.16 -8.36
C ASP A 110 -0.45 13.91 -8.79
N LEU A 111 0.73 13.51 -8.31
CA LEU A 111 1.99 14.19 -8.64
C LEU A 111 2.59 13.64 -9.95
N PRO A 112 2.84 14.50 -10.95
CA PRO A 112 3.47 14.06 -12.18
C PRO A 112 4.92 13.64 -11.91
N ILE A 113 5.29 12.47 -12.43
CA ILE A 113 6.65 11.94 -12.35
C ILE A 113 7.32 12.03 -13.71
N GLN A 114 8.54 12.55 -13.74
CA GLN A 114 9.37 12.52 -14.93
C GLN A 114 10.01 11.14 -15.10
N SER A 115 9.86 10.53 -16.27
CA SER A 115 10.46 9.24 -16.55
C SER A 115 11.99 9.32 -16.55
N VAL A 116 12.63 8.34 -15.89
CA VAL A 116 14.08 8.21 -15.85
C VAL A 116 14.55 7.28 -16.96
N THR A 117 15.31 7.81 -17.91
CA THR A 117 15.95 6.99 -18.94
C THR A 117 17.24 6.41 -18.40
N LEU A 118 17.29 5.08 -18.26
CA LEU A 118 18.51 4.39 -17.85
C LEU A 118 19.50 4.28 -19.03
N PRO A 119 20.82 4.38 -18.78
CA PRO A 119 21.84 4.13 -19.81
C PRO A 119 21.75 2.72 -20.39
N ASN A 120 22.30 2.54 -21.60
CA ASN A 120 22.36 1.24 -22.26
C ASN A 120 22.99 0.16 -21.36
N GLY A 121 22.37 -1.02 -21.33
CA GLY A 121 22.81 -2.17 -20.54
C GLY A 121 22.16 -2.30 -19.16
N TYR A 122 21.50 -1.26 -18.66
CA TYR A 122 20.71 -1.31 -17.43
C TYR A 122 19.30 -1.83 -17.71
N LYS A 123 18.75 -2.62 -16.79
CA LYS A 123 17.35 -3.07 -16.80
C LYS A 123 16.73 -2.73 -15.45
N ALA A 124 15.80 -1.77 -15.44
CA ALA A 124 15.02 -1.49 -14.25
C ALA A 124 14.21 -2.73 -13.87
N LYS A 125 14.19 -3.06 -12.58
CA LYS A 125 13.28 -4.06 -12.00
C LYS A 125 12.15 -3.43 -11.20
N GLU A 126 12.44 -2.30 -10.57
CA GLU A 126 11.53 -1.56 -9.69
C GLU A 126 12.01 -0.11 -9.63
N THR A 127 11.06 0.82 -9.47
CA THR A 127 11.31 2.24 -9.22
C THR A 127 10.61 2.60 -7.91
N ASN A 128 11.25 3.42 -7.07
CA ASN A 128 10.66 3.92 -5.83
C ASN A 128 10.94 5.42 -5.69
N TYR A 129 9.89 6.23 -5.66
CA TYR A 129 9.97 7.67 -5.41
C TYR A 129 9.59 7.95 -3.96
N LEU A 130 10.60 8.21 -3.12
CA LEU A 130 10.40 8.55 -1.71
C LEU A 130 10.87 9.97 -1.43
N ILE A 131 9.97 10.80 -0.90
CA ILE A 131 10.27 12.13 -0.40
C ILE A 131 10.22 12.10 1.12
N LEU A 132 11.26 12.62 1.76
CA LEU A 132 11.33 12.79 3.22
C LEU A 132 11.10 14.26 3.55
N GLY A 133 10.25 14.54 4.55
CA GLY A 133 9.98 15.90 4.99
C GLY A 133 9.05 15.96 6.19
N VAL A 134 8.35 17.08 6.38
CA VAL A 134 7.32 17.25 7.42
C VAL A 134 5.95 17.31 6.76
N CYS A 135 5.00 16.47 7.18
CA CYS A 135 3.66 16.44 6.57
C CYS A 135 2.84 17.68 6.98
N LYS A 136 1.75 17.95 6.25
CA LYS A 136 0.82 19.06 6.53
C LYS A 136 0.23 19.06 7.94
N ASP A 137 0.13 17.89 8.58
CA ASP A 137 -0.43 17.75 9.92
C ASP A 137 0.57 18.09 11.02
N CYS A 138 1.86 17.94 10.73
CA CYS A 138 2.98 18.28 11.62
C CYS A 138 3.49 19.70 11.35
N ASN A 139 3.52 20.12 10.08
CA ASN A 139 3.91 21.46 9.63
C ASN A 139 2.74 22.46 9.78
N LYS A 140 2.23 22.59 11.00
CA LYS A 140 1.22 23.58 11.37
C LYS A 140 1.94 24.82 11.90
N ASP A 141 2.07 25.82 11.04
CA ASP A 141 2.22 27.21 11.48
C ASP A 141 0.85 27.76 11.92
#